data_AF-A0A6A1VJZ8-F1
#
_entry.id   AF-A0A6A1VJZ8-F1
#
_cell.length_a   1.000
_cell.length_b   1.000
_cell.length_c   1.000
_cell.angle_alpha   90.00
_cell.angle_beta   90.00
_cell.angle_gamma   90.00
#
_symmetry.space_group_name_H-M   'P 1'
#
loop_
_entity.id
_entity.type
_entity.pdbx_description
1 polymer ?
#
loop_
_entity_poly.entity_id
_entity_poly.type
_entity_poly.pdbx_seq_one_letter_code
_entity_poly.pdbx_strand_id
1 'polypeptide(L)'
;MASSSSQPTDQSRLKQAGMKVFRKRNPTLKKKAKELSGLCDIPVCLISYGPDGKVHTWPESRNDVEAIIGKYKNLGPSSNLSVYSKEYQIENSMDEDLDLGSEKKKKKKKKE
;
A
#
# COMPACT_ATOMS: atom_id res chain seq x y z
N MET A 1 -25.11 39.58 -8.26
CA MET A 1 -24.68 38.25 -8.74
C MET A 1 -23.40 37.90 -8.00
N ALA A 2 -23.50 37.22 -6.86
CA ALA A 2 -22.32 36.79 -6.11
C ALA A 2 -22.06 35.31 -6.45
N SER A 3 -20.91 35.06 -7.06
CA SER A 3 -20.44 33.73 -7.42
C SER A 3 -20.14 32.92 -6.16
N SER A 4 -20.97 31.91 -5.86
CA SER A 4 -20.72 30.98 -4.76
C SER A 4 -19.54 30.07 -5.11
N SER A 5 -18.39 30.27 -4.49
CA SER A 5 -17.26 29.34 -4.58
C SER A 5 -17.56 28.08 -3.76
N SER A 6 -17.74 26.95 -4.43
CA SER A 6 -17.99 25.65 -3.81
C SER A 6 -16.73 25.15 -3.09
N GLN A 7 -16.66 25.28 -1.77
CA GLN A 7 -15.58 24.68 -0.99
C GLN A 7 -15.68 23.14 -1.03
N PRO A 8 -14.57 22.40 -1.14
CA PRO A 8 -14.60 20.94 -1.13
C PRO A 8 -15.01 20.41 0.24
N THR A 9 -15.95 19.46 0.29
CA THR A 9 -16.36 18.78 1.53
C THR A 9 -15.22 17.94 2.10
N ASP A 10 -15.19 17.71 3.41
CA ASP A 10 -14.16 16.94 4.10
C ASP A 10 -13.96 15.52 3.51
N GLN A 11 -15.05 14.86 3.11
CA GLN A 11 -15.01 13.59 2.39
C GLN A 11 -14.22 13.63 1.07
N SER A 12 -14.32 14.74 0.32
CA SER A 12 -13.56 14.90 -0.94
C SER A 12 -12.05 15.01 -0.68
N ARG A 13 -11.68 15.63 0.45
CA ARG A 13 -10.29 15.81 0.88
C ARG A 13 -9.65 14.50 1.32
N LEU A 14 -10.37 13.70 2.11
CA LEU A 14 -9.95 12.35 2.53
C LEU A 14 -9.76 11.41 1.34
N LYS A 15 -10.71 11.40 0.39
CA LYS A 15 -10.57 10.63 -0.87
C LYS A 15 -9.33 11.06 -1.64
N GLN A 16 -9.07 12.36 -1.75
CA GLN A 16 -7.89 12.88 -2.45
C GLN A 16 -6.59 12.52 -1.73
N ALA A 17 -6.55 12.55 -0.40
CA ALA A 17 -5.40 12.16 0.40
C ALA A 17 -5.10 10.65 0.23
N GLY A 18 -6.12 9.80 0.33
CA GLY A 18 -6.01 8.36 0.07
C GLY A 18 -5.48 8.05 -1.32
N MET A 19 -5.97 8.77 -2.34
CA MET A 19 -5.46 8.63 -3.72
C MET A 19 -3.99 9.02 -3.83
N LYS A 20 -3.55 10.10 -3.19
CA LYS A 20 -2.13 10.53 -3.19
C LYS A 20 -1.23 9.47 -2.55
N VAL A 21 -1.66 8.90 -1.42
CA VAL A 21 -0.93 7.84 -0.72
C VAL A 21 -0.84 6.59 -1.58
N PHE A 22 -1.97 6.13 -2.13
CA PHE A 22 -2.03 4.94 -2.98
C PHE A 22 -1.12 5.07 -4.21
N ARG A 23 -1.19 6.21 -4.91
CA ARG A 23 -0.35 6.49 -6.09
C ARG A 23 1.14 6.47 -5.80
N LYS A 24 1.55 6.84 -4.58
CA LYS A 24 2.96 6.79 -4.15
C LYS A 24 3.38 5.38 -3.69
N ARG A 25 2.55 4.72 -2.89
CA ARG A 25 2.90 3.45 -2.21
C ARG A 25 2.68 2.21 -3.07
N ASN A 26 1.60 2.14 -3.85
CA ASN A 26 1.29 0.95 -4.63
C ASN A 26 2.41 0.57 -5.63
N PRO A 27 2.99 1.51 -6.40
CA PRO A 27 4.12 1.18 -7.29
C PRO A 27 5.35 0.65 -6.52
N THR A 28 5.64 1.21 -5.34
CA THR A 28 6.77 0.73 -4.52
C THR A 28 6.51 -0.66 -3.95
N LEU A 29 5.28 -0.98 -3.56
CA LEU A 29 4.91 -2.32 -3.11
C LEU A 29 5.03 -3.34 -4.25
N LYS A 30 4.55 -3.02 -5.45
CA LYS A 30 4.75 -3.87 -6.64
C LYS A 30 6.23 -4.11 -6.93
N LYS A 31 7.07 -3.07 -6.84
CA LYS A 31 8.52 -3.20 -7.01
C LYS A 31 9.11 -4.17 -5.99
N LYS A 32 8.70 -4.06 -4.72
CA LYS A 32 9.17 -4.95 -3.65
C LYS A 32 8.70 -6.39 -3.84
N ALA A 33 7.46 -6.61 -4.29
CA ALA A 33 6.96 -7.94 -4.62
C ALA A 33 7.79 -8.58 -5.76
N LYS A 34 8.12 -7.80 -6.79
CA LYS A 34 9.01 -8.24 -7.88
C LYS A 34 10.43 -8.57 -7.40
N GLU A 35 11.03 -7.69 -6.61
CA GLU A 35 12.36 -7.92 -6.03
C GLU A 35 12.36 -9.19 -5.15
N LEU A 36 11.36 -9.36 -4.29
CA LEU A 36 11.23 -10.53 -3.42
C LEU A 36 11.09 -11.83 -4.23
N SER A 37 10.21 -11.84 -5.22
CA SER A 37 10.02 -13.00 -6.10
C SER A 37 11.31 -13.36 -6.83
N GLY A 38 12.02 -12.38 -7.38
CA GLY A 38 13.26 -12.61 -8.12
C GLY A 38 14.46 -12.99 -7.25
N LEU A 39 14.61 -12.41 -6.06
CA LEU A 39 15.76 -12.67 -5.17
C LEU A 39 15.66 -14.02 -4.46
N CYS A 40 14.44 -14.44 -4.13
CA CYS A 40 14.21 -15.65 -3.37
C CYS A 40 13.68 -16.81 -4.22
N ASP A 41 13.44 -16.57 -5.52
CA ASP A 41 12.86 -17.54 -6.45
C ASP A 41 11.55 -18.16 -5.94
N ILE A 42 10.68 -17.31 -5.37
CA ILE A 42 9.38 -17.72 -4.83
C ILE A 42 8.23 -17.06 -5.61
N PRO A 43 7.09 -17.77 -5.77
CA PRO A 43 5.89 -17.17 -6.31
C PRO A 43 5.31 -16.17 -5.32
N VAL A 44 5.16 -14.91 -5.75
CA VAL A 44 4.58 -13.83 -4.95
C VAL A 44 3.47 -13.16 -5.75
N CYS A 45 2.35 -12.85 -5.11
CA CYS A 45 1.33 -11.98 -5.69
C CYS A 45 0.92 -10.88 -4.70
N LEU A 46 0.62 -9.70 -5.22
CA LEU A 46 0.06 -8.56 -4.48
C LEU A 46 -1.30 -8.22 -5.07
N ILE A 47 -2.32 -8.09 -4.23
CA ILE A 47 -3.65 -7.59 -4.60
C ILE A 47 -3.92 -6.34 -3.77
N SER A 48 -4.23 -5.24 -4.43
CA SER A 48 -4.43 -3.94 -3.79
C SER A 48 -5.67 -3.26 -4.34
N TYR A 49 -6.49 -2.69 -3.46
CA TYR A 49 -7.69 -1.94 -3.84
C TYR A 49 -7.39 -0.45 -3.77
N GLY A 50 -7.59 0.25 -4.89
CA GLY A 50 -7.47 1.69 -4.97
C GLY A 50 -8.64 2.40 -4.27
N PRO A 51 -8.46 3.67 -3.87
CA PRO A 51 -9.56 4.48 -3.31
C PRO A 51 -10.72 4.73 -4.28
N ASP A 52 -10.50 4.46 -5.57
CA ASP A 52 -11.52 4.45 -6.63
C ASP A 52 -12.25 3.10 -6.76
N GLY A 53 -11.95 2.13 -5.88
CA GLY A 53 -12.51 0.79 -5.89
C GLY A 53 -11.88 -0.15 -6.93
N LYS A 54 -10.87 0.32 -7.69
CA LYS A 54 -10.24 -0.51 -8.71
C LYS A 54 -9.23 -1.48 -8.10
N VAL A 55 -9.22 -2.70 -8.62
CA VAL A 55 -8.25 -3.72 -8.25
C VAL A 55 -6.97 -3.53 -9.05
N HIS A 56 -5.84 -3.49 -8.34
CA HIS A 56 -4.51 -3.48 -8.91
C HIS A 56 -3.74 -4.70 -8.40
N THR A 57 -3.16 -5.46 -9.32
CA THR A 57 -2.39 -6.66 -8.98
C THR A 57 -0.93 -6.56 -9.40
N TRP A 58 -0.10 -7.38 -8.77
CA TRP A 58 1.17 -7.83 -9.31
C TRP A 58 1.27 -9.36 -9.11
N PRO A 59 1.63 -10.16 -10.12
CA PRO A 59 1.82 -9.78 -11.52
C PRO A 59 0.58 -9.13 -12.16
N GLU A 60 0.77 -8.42 -13.28
CA GLU A 60 -0.31 -7.76 -14.02
C GLU A 60 -1.23 -8.76 -14.73
N SER A 61 -0.70 -9.94 -15.08
CA SER A 61 -1.47 -11.05 -15.64
C SER A 61 -2.40 -11.63 -14.58
N ARG A 62 -3.71 -11.60 -14.88
CA ARG A 62 -4.73 -12.21 -14.01
C ARG A 62 -4.52 -13.71 -13.85
N ASN A 63 -4.12 -14.41 -14.92
CA ASN A 63 -3.90 -15.84 -14.90
C ASN A 63 -2.76 -16.21 -13.94
N ASP A 64 -1.69 -15.41 -13.90
CA ASP A 64 -0.54 -15.66 -13.04
C ASP A 64 -0.92 -15.46 -11.57
N VAL A 65 -1.70 -14.43 -11.27
CA VAL A 65 -2.24 -14.17 -9.93
C VAL A 65 -3.15 -15.31 -9.49
N GLU A 66 -4.06 -15.76 -10.35
CA GLU A 66 -4.97 -16.88 -10.07
C GLU A 66 -4.22 -18.19 -9.86
N ALA A 67 -3.14 -18.45 -10.60
CA ALA A 67 -2.29 -19.62 -10.40
C ALA A 67 -1.61 -19.61 -9.02
N ILE A 68 -1.11 -18.45 -8.57
CA ILE A 68 -0.48 -18.30 -7.24
C ILE A 68 -1.54 -18.47 -6.13
N ILE A 69 -2.71 -17.86 -6.28
CA ILE A 69 -3.83 -18.02 -5.33
C ILE A 69 -4.30 -19.48 -5.28
N GLY A 70 -4.38 -20.15 -6.42
CA GLY A 70 -4.73 -21.57 -6.49
C GLY A 70 -3.75 -22.44 -5.71
N LYS A 71 -2.44 -22.21 -5.89
CA LYS A 71 -1.40 -22.88 -5.09
C LYS A 71 -1.59 -22.64 -3.60
N TYR A 72 -1.84 -21.39 -3.19
CA TYR A 72 -2.09 -21.04 -1.79
C TYR A 72 -3.31 -21.77 -1.21
N LYS A 73 -4.44 -21.79 -1.92
CA LYS A 73 -5.67 -22.47 -1.49
C LYS A 73 -5.51 -23.99 -1.37
N ASN A 74 -4.61 -24.58 -2.17
CA ASN A 74 -4.31 -26.01 -2.14
C ASN A 74 -3.29 -26.39 -1.05
N LEU A 75 -2.70 -25.43 -0.33
CA LEU A 75 -1.93 -25.72 0.87
C LEU A 75 -2.89 -26.19 1.95
N GLY A 76 -2.91 -27.50 2.20
CA GLY A 76 -3.77 -28.10 3.21
C GLY A 76 -3.56 -27.51 4.62
N PRO A 77 -4.48 -27.80 5.56
CA PRO A 77 -4.47 -27.25 6.92
C PRO A 77 -3.22 -27.59 7.76
N SER A 78 -2.38 -28.52 7.29
CA SER A 78 -1.14 -28.95 7.96
C SER A 78 0.11 -28.20 7.51
N SER A 79 0.01 -27.24 6.58
CA SER A 79 1.12 -26.34 6.31
C SER A 79 1.32 -25.44 7.53
N ASN A 80 2.54 -25.36 8.07
CA ASN A 80 2.94 -24.44 9.15
C ASN A 80 2.90 -22.96 8.70
N LEU A 81 1.94 -22.59 7.85
CA LEU A 81 1.70 -21.22 7.46
C LEU A 81 0.95 -20.59 8.64
N SER A 82 1.68 -19.95 9.54
CA SER A 82 1.04 -19.08 10.52
C SER A 82 0.40 -17.94 9.73
N VAL A 83 -0.92 -18.01 9.57
CA VAL A 83 -1.69 -16.94 8.97
C VAL A 83 -1.69 -15.82 10.00
N TYR A 84 -0.72 -14.92 9.91
CA TYR A 84 -0.78 -13.65 10.63
C TYR A 84 -1.75 -12.74 9.88
N SER A 85 -3.05 -12.97 10.07
CA SER A 85 -4.09 -12.05 9.65
C SER A 85 -4.16 -10.91 10.65
N LYS A 86 -3.66 -9.73 10.27
CA LYS A 86 -3.96 -8.50 10.97
C LYS A 86 -5.05 -7.77 10.19
N GLU A 87 -6.28 -7.89 10.68
CA GLU A 87 -7.37 -7.06 10.20
C GLU A 87 -7.08 -5.61 10.58
N TYR A 88 -6.83 -4.78 9.56
CA TYR A 88 -6.92 -3.35 9.76
C TYR A 88 -8.38 -3.00 9.48
N GLN A 89 -9.12 -2.64 10.53
CA GLN A 89 -10.33 -1.86 10.32
C GLN A 89 -9.87 -0.58 9.63
N ILE A 90 -10.24 -0.39 8.36
CA ILE A 90 -10.18 0.94 7.76
C ILE A 90 -11.33 1.70 8.42
N GLU A 91 -11.11 2.12 9.66
CA GLU A 91 -12.03 3.05 10.30
C GLU A 91 -11.99 4.33 9.47
N ASN A 92 -13.17 4.74 9.01
CA ASN A 92 -13.38 6.14 8.73
C ASN A 92 -13.41 6.87 10.08
N SER A 93 -12.25 7.11 10.70
CA SER A 93 -12.06 7.93 11.91
C SER A 93 -10.75 8.71 11.71
N MET A 94 -10.83 10.00 11.36
CA MET A 94 -10.71 11.14 12.27
C MET A 94 -9.51 11.04 13.25
N ASP A 95 -8.50 11.85 12.93
CA ASP A 95 -7.48 12.47 13.79
C ASP A 95 -6.56 11.59 14.65
N GLU A 96 -5.31 11.42 14.19
CA GLU A 96 -4.13 11.66 15.03
C GLU A 96 -2.98 12.21 14.16
N ASP A 97 -2.52 13.41 14.50
CA ASP A 97 -1.42 14.11 13.85
C ASP A 97 -0.10 13.34 14.01
N LEU A 98 0.33 12.62 12.97
CA LEU A 98 1.69 12.10 12.88
C LEU A 98 2.62 13.18 12.31
N ASP A 99 3.16 13.98 13.23
CA ASP A 99 4.30 14.87 13.01
C ASP A 99 5.51 14.06 12.51
N LEU A 100 5.91 14.30 11.26
CA LEU A 100 7.11 13.72 10.65
C LEU A 100 8.03 14.85 10.17
N GLY A 101 8.91 15.31 11.06
CA GLY A 101 10.12 16.05 10.70
C GLY A 101 10.93 16.42 11.94
N SER A 102 12.20 16.08 12.11
CA SER A 102 13.28 16.25 11.14
C SER A 102 14.59 15.64 11.65
N GLU A 103 15.28 14.83 10.84
CA GLU A 103 16.67 14.44 11.09
C GLU A 103 17.62 15.62 10.86
N LYS A 104 18.31 16.07 11.92
CA LYS A 104 19.39 17.06 11.82
C LYS A 104 20.66 16.41 11.26
N LYS A 105 21.05 16.75 10.03
CA LYS A 105 22.37 16.43 9.47
C LYS A 105 23.48 17.16 10.26
N LYS A 106 24.27 16.42 11.05
CA LYS A 106 25.50 16.92 11.69
C LYS A 106 26.56 17.21 10.64
N LYS A 107 26.90 18.49 10.42
CA LYS A 107 28.14 18.91 9.72
C LYS A 107 29.34 18.62 10.64
N LYS A 108 30.23 17.71 10.21
CA LYS A 108 31.50 17.38 10.86
C LYS A 108 32.50 18.52 10.57
N LYS A 109 32.84 19.35 11.57
CA LYS A 109 33.94 20.32 11.46
C LYS A 109 35.28 19.59 11.59
N LYS A 110 36.13 19.73 10.57
CA LYS A 110 37.52 19.31 10.54
C LYS A 110 38.31 20.21 11.51
N LYS A 111 39.08 19.58 12.39
CA LYS A 111 39.93 20.21 13.41
C LYS A 111 41.31 20.41 12.78
N GLU A 112 41.77 21.64 12.73
CA GLU A 112 43.17 22.03 12.54
C GLU A 112 43.48 23.06 13.63
#